data_AF-A0A497SDP5-F1
#
_entry.id   AF-A0A497SDP5-F1
#
_cell.length_a   1.000
_cell.length_b   1.000
_cell.length_c   1.000
_cell.angle_alpha   90.00
_cell.angle_beta   90.00
_cell.angle_gamma   90.00
#
_symmetry.space_group_name_H-M   'P 1'
#
loop_
_entity.id
_entity.type
_entity.pdbx_description
1 polymer ?
#
loop_
_entity_poly.entity_id
_entity_poly.type
_entity_poly.pdbx_seq_one_letter_code
_entity_poly.pdbx_strand_id
1 'polypeptide(L)' 'TKKVKILDVLENPANPQLVRSKIVTKGCIIKTELGNAKVTSRPSQHGIVNAVLIKK' A
#
# COMPACT_ATOMS: atom_id res chain seq x y z
N THR A 1 -12.80 -10.39 -1.78
CA THR A 1 -12.00 -9.15 -1.92
C THR A 1 -12.89 -7.97 -1.63
N LYS A 2 -12.50 -7.06 -0.73
CA LYS A 2 -13.23 -5.80 -0.50
C LYS A 2 -12.44 -4.66 -1.13
N LYS A 3 -13.11 -3.82 -1.91
CA LYS A 3 -12.56 -2.53 -2.35
C LYS A 3 -12.73 -1.56 -1.18
N VAL A 4 -11.62 -0.99 -0.73
CA VAL A 4 -11.56 -0.11 0.43
C VAL A 4 -10.76 1.12 0.04
N LYS A 5 -11.05 2.27 0.66
CA LYS A 5 -10.24 3.47 0.44
C LYS A 5 -8.87 3.32 1.10
N ILE A 6 -7.87 3.84 0.40
CA ILE A 6 -6.52 4.02 0.92
C ILE A 6 -6.50 5.39 1.60
N LEU A 7 -6.16 5.42 2.88
CA LEU A 7 -6.09 6.65 3.67
C LEU A 7 -4.70 7.28 3.56
N ASP A 8 -3.67 6.47 3.81
CA ASP A 8 -2.30 6.95 3.80
C ASP A 8 -1.28 5.84 3.50
N VAL A 9 -0.06 6.26 3.18
CA VAL A 9 1.10 5.37 3.06
C VAL A 9 1.93 5.51 4.33
N LEU A 10 2.20 4.41 5.03
CA LEU A 10 2.97 4.45 6.28
C LEU A 10 4.45 4.23 6.01
N GLU A 11 4.78 3.22 5.21
CA GLU A 11 6.16 2.79 5.05
C GLU A 11 6.38 2.26 3.65
N ASN A 12 7.46 2.68 3.03
CA ASN A 12 7.83 2.22 1.69
C ASN A 12 9.27 1.66 1.73
N PRO A 13 9.46 0.34 1.55
CA PRO A 13 10.78 -0.27 1.61
C PRO A 13 11.68 0.14 0.44
N ALA A 14 11.12 0.66 -0.66
CA ALA A 14 11.91 1.09 -1.80
C ALA A 14 12.66 2.40 -1.53
N ASN A 15 12.03 3.34 -0.82
CA ASN A 15 12.65 4.60 -0.38
C ASN A 15 11.72 5.30 0.65
N PRO A 16 12.22 5.66 1.84
CA PRO A 16 11.45 6.37 2.87
C PRO A 16 10.87 7.71 2.39
N GLN A 17 11.56 8.43 1.49
CA GLN A 17 11.09 9.73 0.98
C GLN A 17 9.80 9.59 0.16
N LEU A 18 9.56 8.42 -0.46
CA LEU A 18 8.36 8.14 -1.26
C LEU A 18 7.08 8.14 -0.41
N VAL A 19 7.21 7.93 0.90
CA VAL A 19 6.10 8.00 1.85
C VAL A 19 5.51 9.42 1.86
N ARG A 20 6.35 10.46 1.86
CA ARG A 20 5.89 11.87 1.87
C ARG A 20 5.09 12.22 0.61
N SER A 21 5.49 11.66 -0.52
CA SER A 21 4.80 11.85 -1.81
C SER A 21 3.63 10.88 -2.02
N LYS A 22 3.30 10.04 -1.02
CA LYS A 22 2.24 9.02 -1.09
C LYS A 22 2.35 8.08 -2.30
N ILE A 23 3.59 7.76 -2.70
CA ILE A 23 3.85 6.89 -3.85
C ILE A 23 3.73 5.42 -3.44
N VAL A 24 2.79 4.71 -4.07
CA VAL A 24 2.51 3.31 -3.79
C VAL A 24 3.38 2.41 -4.67
N THR A 25 4.18 1.55 -4.04
CA THR A 25 5.03 0.57 -4.73
C THR A 25 4.76 -0.84 -4.19
N LYS A 26 5.30 -1.85 -4.87
CA LYS A 26 5.24 -3.23 -4.38
C LYS A 26 6.00 -3.33 -3.06
N GLY A 27 5.36 -3.90 -2.04
CA GLY A 27 5.93 -4.12 -0.72
C GLY A 27 5.69 -2.97 0.27
N CYS A 28 5.09 -1.87 -0.19
CA CYS A 28 4.70 -0.73 0.63
C CYS A 28 3.62 -1.11 1.65
N ILE A 29 3.67 -0.52 2.84
CA ILE A 29 2.64 -0.61 3.87
C ILE A 29 1.71 0.60 3.75
N ILE A 30 0.43 0.32 3.57
CA ILE A 30 -0.63 1.33 3.42
C ILE A 30 -1.63 1.21 4.57
N LYS A 31 -2.19 2.35 4.97
CA LYS A 31 -3.30 2.44 5.92
C LYS A 31 -4.61 2.44 5.15
N THR A 32 -5.44 1.44 5.43
CA THR A 32 -6.80 1.31 4.86
C THR A 32 -7.83 1.41 5.98
N GLU A 33 -9.10 1.60 5.64
CA GLU A 33 -10.19 1.68 6.63
C GLU A 33 -10.33 0.40 7.49
N LEU A 34 -9.85 -0.75 6.99
CA LEU A 34 -9.88 -2.03 7.70
C LEU A 34 -8.60 -2.32 8.51
N GLY A 35 -7.57 -1.46 8.40
CA GLY A 35 -6.28 -1.63 9.05
C GLY A 35 -5.09 -1.51 8.10
N ASN A 36 -3.92 -1.90 8.60
CA ASN A 36 -2.66 -1.83 7.85
C ASN A 36 -2.58 -2.99 6.85
N ALA A 37 -2.22 -2.68 5.60
CA ALA A 37 -2.10 -3.66 4.54
C ALA A 37 -0.77 -3.52 3.79
N LYS A 38 -0.18 -4.64 3.38
CA LYS A 38 1.01 -4.69 2.54
C LYS A 38 0.63 -4.86 1.08
N VAL A 39 1.09 -3.95 0.24
CA VAL A 39 0.86 -4.01 -1.21
C VAL A 39 1.68 -5.14 -1.82
N THR A 40 1.03 -6.06 -2.54
CA THR A 40 1.70 -7.19 -3.21
C THR A 40 1.81 -6.97 -4.72
N SER A 41 0.95 -6.13 -5.30
CA SER A 41 0.99 -5.82 -6.72
C SER A 41 1.98 -4.71 -7.08
N ARG A 42 2.42 -4.71 -8.35
CA ARG A 42 3.07 -3.56 -8.99
C ARG A 42 2.03 -2.70 -9.69
N PRO A 43 1.55 -1.60 -9.08
CA PRO A 43 0.46 -0.80 -9.64
C PRO A 43 0.75 -0.28 -11.06
N SER A 44 2.00 0.08 -11.36
CA SER A 44 2.40 0.56 -12.69
C SER A 44 2.28 -0.49 -13.80
N GLN A 45 2.35 -1.79 -13.49
CA GLN A 45 2.25 -2.87 -14.49
C GLN A 45 0.86 -3.50 -14.52
N HIS A 46 0.21 -3.65 -13.35
CA HIS A 46 -1.08 -4.33 -13.25
C HIS A 46 -2.29 -3.40 -13.35
N GLY A 47 -2.12 -2.08 -13.15
CA GLY A 47 -3.22 -1.12 -13.09
C GLY A 47 -4.14 -1.26 -11.86
N ILE A 48 -3.82 -2.17 -10.94
CA ILE A 48 -4.64 -2.48 -9.76
C ILE A 48 -3.74 -2.56 -8.52
N VAL A 49 -4.21 -1.97 -7.42
CA VAL A 49 -3.54 -2.04 -6.10
C VAL A 49 -4.17 -3.18 -5.31
N ASN A 50 -3.44 -4.30 -5.23
CA ASN A 50 -3.78 -5.42 -4.37
C ASN A 50 -2.92 -5.37 -3.12
N ALA A 51 -3.55 -5.53 -1.97
CA ALA A 51 -2.88 -5.53 -0.69
C ALA A 51 -3.42 -6.64 0.22
N VAL A 52 -2.55 -7.13 1.10
CA VAL A 52 -2.86 -8.14 2.10
C VAL A 52 -2.82 -7.48 3.47
N LEU A 53 -3.88 -7.64 4.28
CA LEU A 53 -3.93 -7.11 5.64
C LEU A 53 -2.80 -7.73 6.47
N ILE A 54 -1.98 -6.89 7.09
CA ILE A 54 -1.00 -7.32 8.07
C ILE A 54 -1.72 -7.32 9.41
N LYS A 55 -2.14 -8.51 9.88
CA LYS A 55 -2.50 -8.69 11.28
C LYS A 55 -1.21 -8.68 12.10
N LYS A 56 -1.10 -7.72 13.01
CA LYS A 56 -0.21 -7.83 14.16
C LYS A 56 -1.09 -8.10 15.37
#